data_AF-A0A1C3TYN5-F1
#
_entry.id   AF-A0A1C3TYN5-F1
#
_cell.length_a   1.000
_cell.length_b   1.000
_cell.length_c   1.000
_cell.angle_alpha   90.00
_cell.angle_beta   90.00
_cell.angle_gamma   90.00
#
_symmetry.space_group_name_H-M   'P 1'
#
loop_
_entity.id
_entity.type
_entity.pdbx_description
1 polymer ?
#
loop_
_entity_poly.entity_id
_entity_poly.type
_entity_poly.pdbx_seq_one_letter_code
_entity_poly.pdbx_strand_id
1 'polypeptide(L)'
;MRYLMTLLLLQIGLVIVQATVTSRRIESAELTCPDSAGAVLSSGSQADGLREACRSGPLAAPGKELVIVPAAVPDPAANWTGVPLGFNDPVYANVASGTRRIALSPDSSLTDVSIVENSGEPTITCDGSCNLTRVRIHSREGVRCISGDIKLTWVYIAATGVGDDHADGLQCYSPGSTGTVTIKNSTFKLAGATTAGYWSADNWRGSHVFENVLFEGGNHGLRIPADGGSSVSLKNVYFVRGSFRYSAFLFDAVNGRRINIAQWENVRWASWQGDKLVLGQPIPRP
;
A
#
# COMPACT_ATOMS: atom_id res chain seq x y z
N MET A 1 -46.84 -25.48 -42.52
CA MET A 1 -45.48 -25.98 -42.81
C MET A 1 -44.56 -25.48 -41.72
N ARG A 2 -44.10 -26.39 -40.86
CA ARG A 2 -43.24 -26.10 -39.69
C ARG A 2 -41.80 -26.42 -40.08
N TYR A 3 -40.89 -25.46 -39.98
CA TYR A 3 -39.45 -25.73 -40.03
C TYR A 3 -38.88 -25.66 -38.62
N LEU A 4 -38.40 -26.82 -38.17
CA LEU A 4 -37.70 -27.06 -36.92
C LEU A 4 -36.20 -26.95 -37.24
N MET A 5 -35.51 -25.95 -36.69
CA MET A 5 -34.05 -25.81 -36.81
C MET A 5 -33.41 -26.32 -35.52
N THR A 6 -32.73 -27.46 -35.61
CA THR A 6 -31.99 -28.08 -34.50
C THR A 6 -30.59 -27.49 -34.46
N LEU A 7 -30.23 -26.79 -33.38
CA LEU A 7 -28.89 -26.25 -33.14
C LEU A 7 -28.08 -27.27 -32.31
N LEU A 8 -26.98 -27.77 -32.88
CA LEU A 8 -26.06 -28.71 -32.25
C LEU A 8 -24.99 -27.92 -31.46
N LEU A 9 -24.95 -28.09 -30.14
CA LEU A 9 -23.91 -27.52 -29.26
C LEU A 9 -22.74 -28.50 -29.15
N LEU A 10 -21.57 -28.08 -29.64
CA LEU A 10 -20.29 -28.79 -29.52
C LEU A 10 -19.64 -28.42 -28.18
N GLN A 11 -19.56 -29.37 -27.25
CA GLN A 11 -18.79 -29.21 -26.01
C GLN A 11 -17.31 -29.55 -26.26
N ILE A 12 -16.43 -28.57 -26.10
CA ILE A 12 -14.98 -28.77 -26.06
C ILE A 12 -14.57 -28.88 -24.59
N GLY A 13 -14.16 -30.09 -24.18
CA GLY A 13 -13.58 -30.34 -22.87
C GLY A 13 -12.15 -29.84 -22.80
N LEU A 14 -11.89 -28.87 -21.92
CA LEU A 14 -10.55 -28.40 -21.59
C LEU A 14 -10.00 -29.21 -20.42
N VAL A 15 -8.98 -30.04 -20.68
CA VAL A 15 -8.25 -30.77 -19.64
C VAL A 15 -7.13 -29.86 -19.12
N ILE A 16 -7.23 -29.45 -17.85
CA ILE A 16 -6.16 -28.71 -17.16
C ILE A 16 -5.27 -29.73 -16.45
N VAL A 17 -4.03 -29.85 -16.91
CA VAL A 17 -2.98 -30.64 -16.24
C VAL A 17 -2.38 -29.78 -15.13
N GLN A 18 -2.53 -30.20 -13.87
CA GLN A 18 -1.83 -29.57 -12.74
C GLN A 18 -0.38 -30.09 -12.66
N ALA A 19 0.58 -29.17 -12.58
CA ALA A 19 1.98 -29.50 -12.36
C ALA A 19 2.21 -29.92 -10.89
N THR A 20 2.71 -31.13 -10.69
CA THR A 20 3.12 -31.66 -9.37
C THR A 20 4.49 -31.11 -9.02
N VAL A 21 4.58 -30.26 -7.99
CA VAL A 21 5.88 -29.79 -7.47
C VAL A 21 6.40 -30.81 -6.48
N THR A 22 7.52 -31.45 -6.81
CA THR A 22 8.26 -32.36 -5.92
C THR A 22 9.15 -31.52 -4.99
N SER A 23 8.89 -31.60 -3.69
CA SER A 23 9.73 -31.00 -2.65
C SER A 23 11.05 -31.78 -2.52
N ARG A 24 12.19 -31.14 -2.83
CA ARG A 24 13.51 -31.67 -2.50
C ARG A 24 13.83 -31.34 -1.05
N ARG A 25 13.90 -32.39 -0.22
CA ARG A 25 14.49 -32.36 1.12
C ARG A 25 15.98 -32.02 0.99
N ILE A 26 16.40 -30.90 1.54
CA ILE A 26 17.83 -30.58 1.70
C ILE A 26 18.29 -31.31 2.96
N GLU A 27 19.17 -32.29 2.81
CA GLU A 27 19.92 -32.86 3.92
C GLU A 27 20.97 -31.85 4.38
N SER A 28 20.93 -31.49 5.65
CA SER A 28 21.89 -30.61 6.30
C SER A 28 23.24 -31.32 6.40
N ALA A 29 24.27 -30.81 5.72
CA ALA A 29 25.64 -31.24 5.95
C ALA A 29 26.15 -30.58 7.25
N GLU A 30 26.38 -31.39 8.29
CA GLU A 30 27.11 -30.96 9.49
C GLU A 30 28.59 -30.77 9.13
N LEU A 31 29.09 -29.54 9.28
CA LEU A 31 30.52 -29.24 9.20
C LEU A 31 31.05 -29.02 10.62
N THR A 32 31.91 -29.92 11.08
CA THR A 32 32.65 -29.80 12.35
C THR A 32 34.00 -29.13 12.13
N CYS A 33 34.38 -28.21 13.02
CA CYS A 33 35.73 -27.63 13.05
C CYS A 33 36.68 -28.59 13.82
N PRO A 34 37.91 -28.85 13.35
CA PRO A 34 38.70 -29.97 13.88
C PRO A 34 39.21 -29.84 15.32
N ASP A 35 39.20 -28.67 15.97
CA ASP A 35 39.94 -28.48 17.24
C ASP A 35 39.18 -27.74 18.35
N SER A 36 37.84 -27.79 18.34
CA SER A 36 37.02 -27.17 19.40
C SER A 36 36.09 -28.21 20.02
N ALA A 37 36.22 -28.39 21.34
CA ALA A 37 35.39 -29.27 22.13
C ALA A 37 33.88 -28.96 21.96
N GLY A 38 33.21 -29.68 21.06
CA GLY A 38 31.78 -29.97 21.11
C GLY A 38 30.77 -28.84 20.81
N ALA A 39 31.16 -27.71 20.22
CA ALA A 39 30.18 -26.67 19.86
C ALA A 39 29.54 -26.94 18.47
N VAL A 40 28.24 -27.21 18.45
CA VAL A 40 27.42 -27.35 17.22
C VAL A 40 26.81 -25.98 16.90
N LEU A 41 27.05 -25.45 15.69
CA LEU A 41 26.46 -24.20 15.19
C LEU A 41 25.37 -24.50 14.15
N SER A 42 24.16 -23.98 14.37
CA SER A 42 23.03 -24.14 13.45
C SER A 42 23.19 -23.24 12.21
N SER A 43 23.00 -23.82 11.03
CA SER A 43 23.18 -23.18 9.72
C SER A 43 22.13 -22.10 9.43
N GLY A 44 22.54 -20.84 9.40
CA GLY A 44 21.72 -19.71 8.96
C GLY A 44 22.52 -18.52 8.41
N SER A 45 23.77 -18.71 7.99
CA SER A 45 24.62 -17.62 7.47
C SER A 45 25.31 -18.01 6.16
N GLN A 46 25.37 -17.04 5.24
CA GLN A 46 26.04 -17.14 3.94
C GLN A 46 27.52 -17.51 4.11
N ALA A 47 28.01 -18.34 3.18
CA ALA A 47 29.29 -19.04 3.25
C ALA A 47 30.55 -18.15 3.26
N ASP A 48 30.43 -16.85 2.98
CA ASP A 48 31.61 -15.98 2.85
C ASP A 48 32.12 -15.46 4.21
N GLY A 49 31.28 -15.40 5.26
CA GLY A 49 31.70 -14.93 6.60
C GLY A 49 32.31 -16.02 7.51
N LEU A 50 32.08 -17.29 7.20
CA LEU A 50 32.45 -18.41 8.09
C LEU A 50 33.93 -18.80 8.01
N ARG A 51 34.60 -18.51 6.87
CA ARG A 51 36.05 -18.77 6.72
C ARG A 51 36.93 -17.78 7.50
N GLU A 52 36.43 -16.60 7.81
CA GLU A 52 37.18 -15.57 8.54
C GLU A 52 37.15 -15.80 10.06
N ALA A 53 36.04 -16.35 10.58
CA ALA A 53 35.83 -16.57 12.01
C ALA A 53 36.70 -17.68 12.63
N CYS A 54 37.25 -18.61 11.83
CA CYS A 54 38.10 -19.70 12.31
C CYS A 54 39.60 -19.34 12.41
N ARG A 55 40.03 -18.16 11.96
CA ARG A 55 41.46 -17.77 11.91
C ARG A 55 41.94 -16.83 13.00
N SER A 56 41.03 -16.23 13.77
CA SER A 56 41.40 -15.27 14.82
C SER A 56 41.06 -15.82 16.22
N GLY A 57 42.05 -16.45 16.87
CA GLY A 57 42.06 -16.57 18.33
C GLY A 57 42.65 -15.31 18.99
N PRO A 58 42.46 -15.07 20.31
CA PRO A 58 42.06 -16.03 21.33
C PRO A 58 40.68 -15.76 21.97
N LEU A 59 39.99 -16.86 22.29
CA LEU A 59 38.92 -16.93 23.27
C LEU A 59 39.48 -16.67 24.68
N ALA A 60 39.01 -15.64 25.37
CA ALA A 60 38.96 -15.59 26.84
C ALA A 60 38.21 -14.35 27.37
N ALA A 61 36.91 -14.49 27.65
CA ALA A 61 36.25 -13.92 28.84
C ALA A 61 34.82 -14.49 28.95
N PRO A 62 34.45 -15.18 30.04
CA PRO A 62 33.06 -15.57 30.25
C PRO A 62 32.25 -14.36 30.71
N GLY A 63 31.17 -14.03 30.00
CA GLY A 63 30.14 -13.09 30.47
C GLY A 63 29.91 -11.81 29.66
N LYS A 64 30.49 -11.66 28.46
CA LYS A 64 30.06 -10.60 27.51
C LYS A 64 29.28 -11.21 26.37
N GLU A 65 27.97 -11.04 26.42
CA GLU A 65 27.07 -11.29 25.29
C GLU A 65 27.50 -10.39 24.12
N LEU A 66 27.96 -11.01 23.03
CA LEU A 66 28.28 -10.33 21.78
C LEU A 66 26.96 -9.84 21.18
N VAL A 67 26.64 -8.57 21.41
CA VAL A 67 25.57 -7.88 20.68
C VAL A 67 26.06 -7.71 19.24
N ILE A 68 25.64 -8.61 18.36
CA ILE A 68 25.80 -8.45 16.91
C ILE A 68 24.83 -7.33 16.51
N VAL A 69 25.35 -6.10 16.37
CA VAL A 69 24.61 -5.03 15.71
C VAL A 69 24.57 -5.38 14.22
N PRO A 70 23.40 -5.62 13.62
CA PRO A 70 23.32 -5.86 12.18
C PRO A 70 23.94 -4.67 11.45
N ALA A 71 24.83 -4.94 10.50
CA ALA A 71 25.33 -3.89 9.61
C ALA A 71 24.13 -3.17 8.98
N ALA A 72 24.15 -1.84 9.00
CA ALA A 72 23.14 -1.03 8.32
C ALA A 72 23.09 -1.48 6.85
N VAL A 73 21.93 -2.00 6.45
CA VAL A 73 21.67 -2.31 5.05
C VAL A 73 21.82 -0.99 4.29
N PRO A 74 22.71 -0.88 3.29
CA PRO A 74 22.81 0.34 2.51
C PRO A 74 21.45 0.63 1.87
N ASP A 75 21.00 1.89 1.98
CA ASP A 75 19.75 2.33 1.36
C ASP A 75 19.76 1.96 -0.13
N PRO A 76 18.72 1.27 -0.64
CA PRO A 76 18.65 0.91 -2.05
C PRO A 76 18.62 2.17 -2.92
N ALA A 77 19.38 2.13 -4.02
CA ALA A 77 19.58 3.24 -4.95
C ALA A 77 18.27 3.83 -5.54
N ALA A 78 18.35 5.11 -5.92
CA ALA A 78 17.30 6.06 -6.31
C ALA A 78 16.39 5.73 -7.52
N ASN A 79 16.18 4.46 -7.87
CA ASN A 79 15.21 4.03 -8.89
C ASN A 79 13.97 3.33 -8.30
N TRP A 80 13.84 3.29 -6.98
CA TRP A 80 12.61 2.87 -6.31
C TRP A 80 11.70 4.07 -6.11
N THR A 81 10.48 4.02 -6.65
CA THR A 81 9.45 5.02 -6.37
C THR A 81 8.94 4.97 -4.94
N GLY A 82 9.53 4.12 -4.08
CA GLY A 82 9.26 4.00 -2.64
C GLY A 82 7.84 3.58 -2.26
N VAL A 83 6.95 3.40 -3.23
CA VAL A 83 5.54 3.07 -3.05
C VAL A 83 5.25 1.62 -3.46
N PRO A 84 4.30 0.94 -2.80
CA PRO A 84 3.86 -0.39 -3.22
C PRO A 84 3.22 -0.31 -4.60
N LEU A 85 3.74 -1.05 -5.59
CA LEU A 85 3.28 -0.93 -6.98
C LEU A 85 2.12 -1.87 -7.34
N GLY A 86 1.78 -2.81 -6.45
CA GLY A 86 0.70 -3.75 -6.70
C GLY A 86 0.19 -4.44 -5.45
N PHE A 87 -0.93 -5.14 -5.60
CA PHE A 87 -1.52 -5.90 -4.50
C PHE A 87 -0.58 -6.99 -3.97
N ASN A 88 0.25 -7.56 -4.84
CA ASN A 88 1.24 -8.59 -4.49
C ASN A 88 2.65 -8.02 -4.21
N ASP A 89 2.77 -6.72 -3.93
CA ASP A 89 4.06 -6.11 -3.61
C ASP A 89 4.75 -6.83 -2.43
N PRO A 90 6.07 -7.08 -2.49
CA PRO A 90 6.80 -7.77 -1.42
C PRO A 90 6.66 -7.15 -0.03
N VAL A 91 6.34 -5.86 0.09
CA VAL A 91 6.06 -5.23 1.39
C VAL A 91 4.89 -5.90 2.13
N TYR A 92 4.00 -6.59 1.40
CA TYR A 92 2.87 -7.34 1.94
C TYR A 92 3.15 -8.83 2.11
N ALA A 93 4.41 -9.26 2.11
CA ALA A 93 4.74 -10.65 2.45
C ALA A 93 4.25 -11.01 3.86
N ASN A 94 3.64 -12.19 4.02
CA ASN A 94 3.18 -12.74 5.29
C ASN A 94 2.07 -11.95 6.02
N VAL A 95 1.35 -11.06 5.34
CA VAL A 95 0.16 -10.41 5.92
C VAL A 95 -1.00 -11.38 6.07
N ALA A 96 -1.84 -11.19 7.08
CA ALA A 96 -3.00 -12.02 7.35
C ALA A 96 -4.15 -11.73 6.37
N SER A 97 -4.70 -12.76 5.73
CA SER A 97 -5.83 -12.62 4.81
C SER A 97 -7.16 -12.48 5.55
N GLY A 98 -8.02 -11.59 5.07
CA GLY A 98 -9.39 -11.40 5.54
C GLY A 98 -10.34 -11.09 4.39
N THR A 99 -11.64 -11.30 4.64
CA THR A 99 -12.71 -11.09 3.64
C THR A 99 -13.88 -10.30 4.21
N ARG A 100 -13.69 -9.66 5.37
CA ARG A 100 -14.73 -8.94 6.09
C ARG A 100 -14.33 -7.48 6.30
N ARG A 101 -15.35 -6.64 6.44
CA ARG A 101 -15.21 -5.26 6.87
C ARG A 101 -14.73 -5.19 8.31
N ILE A 102 -14.02 -4.12 8.65
CA ILE A 102 -13.47 -3.86 9.98
C ILE A 102 -13.88 -2.46 10.41
N ALA A 103 -14.55 -2.35 11.55
CA ALA A 103 -14.72 -1.08 12.25
C ALA A 103 -13.66 -0.97 13.34
N LEU A 104 -12.83 0.07 13.28
CA LEU A 104 -11.81 0.37 14.27
C LEU A 104 -12.37 1.41 15.24
N SER A 105 -12.35 1.06 16.52
CA SER A 105 -12.61 2.02 17.59
C SER A 105 -11.56 3.15 17.56
N PRO A 106 -11.88 4.33 18.13
CA PRO A 106 -10.94 5.43 18.22
C PRO A 106 -9.58 5.00 18.82
N ASP A 107 -8.51 5.59 18.30
CA ASP A 107 -7.11 5.37 18.67
C ASP A 107 -6.58 3.95 18.41
N SER A 108 -7.33 3.14 17.66
CA SER A 108 -6.93 1.77 17.31
C SER A 108 -5.99 1.71 16.10
N SER A 109 -5.23 0.62 16.02
CA SER A 109 -4.33 0.33 14.90
C SER A 109 -4.67 -0.99 14.25
N LEU A 110 -4.44 -1.09 12.94
CA LEU A 110 -4.50 -2.32 12.18
C LEU A 110 -3.22 -2.49 11.38
N THR A 111 -2.57 -3.65 11.54
CA THR A 111 -1.27 -3.93 10.94
C THR A 111 -1.26 -5.31 10.28
N ASP A 112 -0.54 -5.43 9.17
CA ASP A 112 -0.24 -6.70 8.48
C ASP A 112 -1.49 -7.46 8.04
N VAL A 113 -2.38 -6.77 7.31
CA VAL A 113 -3.67 -7.32 6.88
C VAL A 113 -3.89 -7.14 5.38
N SER A 114 -4.41 -8.18 4.74
CA SER A 114 -4.85 -8.21 3.34
C SER A 114 -6.34 -8.48 3.28
N ILE A 115 -7.13 -7.52 2.79
CA ILE A 115 -8.58 -7.66 2.71
C ILE A 115 -8.99 -7.71 1.25
N VAL A 116 -9.76 -8.74 0.90
CA VAL A 116 -10.49 -8.81 -0.37
C VAL A 116 -11.97 -8.90 -0.02
N GLU A 117 -12.71 -7.86 -0.35
CA GLU A 117 -14.14 -7.75 -0.04
C GLU A 117 -14.88 -7.18 -1.26
N ASN A 118 -16.23 -7.23 -1.30
CA ASN A 118 -16.99 -6.69 -2.44
C ASN A 118 -18.39 -6.15 -2.08
N SER A 119 -18.57 -5.59 -0.88
CA SER A 119 -19.87 -5.23 -0.32
C SER A 119 -20.46 -3.91 -0.86
N GLY A 120 -19.63 -2.98 -1.33
CA GLY A 120 -20.05 -1.61 -1.68
C GLY A 120 -20.02 -0.65 -0.48
N GLU A 121 -19.73 -1.17 0.71
CA GLU A 121 -19.53 -0.41 1.94
C GLU A 121 -18.03 -0.25 2.23
N PRO A 122 -17.61 0.68 3.11
CA PRO A 122 -16.20 0.83 3.48
C PRO A 122 -15.61 -0.47 3.99
N THR A 123 -14.45 -0.85 3.46
CA THR A 123 -13.71 -2.02 3.93
C THR A 123 -13.21 -1.82 5.36
N ILE A 124 -12.70 -0.61 5.65
CA ILE A 124 -12.29 -0.21 6.99
C ILE A 124 -12.97 1.11 7.34
N THR A 125 -13.61 1.16 8.50
CA THR A 125 -14.10 2.41 9.10
C THR A 125 -13.23 2.75 10.31
N CYS A 126 -12.68 3.96 10.33
CA CYS A 126 -12.03 4.56 11.49
C CYS A 126 -13.01 5.51 12.18
N ASP A 127 -13.53 5.10 13.34
CA ASP A 127 -14.52 5.88 14.10
C ASP A 127 -13.92 7.12 14.77
N GLY A 128 -12.60 7.16 14.90
CA GLY A 128 -11.80 8.31 15.34
C GLY A 128 -10.39 8.19 14.78
N SER A 129 -9.40 8.71 15.50
CA SER A 129 -7.98 8.53 15.12
C SER A 129 -7.67 7.06 14.88
N CYS A 130 -6.90 6.74 13.85
CA CYS A 130 -6.51 5.36 13.58
C CYS A 130 -5.16 5.29 12.86
N ASN A 131 -4.51 4.13 12.97
CA ASN A 131 -3.27 3.86 12.25
C ASN A 131 -3.35 2.54 11.46
N LEU A 132 -3.11 2.61 10.15
CA LEU A 132 -3.07 1.46 9.27
C LEU A 132 -1.64 1.28 8.75
N THR A 133 -1.04 0.12 9.01
CA THR A 133 0.34 -0.19 8.59
C THR A 133 0.39 -1.51 7.81
N ARG A 134 1.02 -1.51 6.63
CA ARG A 134 1.12 -2.72 5.78
C ARG A 134 -0.25 -3.38 5.52
N VAL A 135 -1.24 -2.55 5.21
CA VAL A 135 -2.60 -2.98 4.89
C VAL A 135 -2.79 -2.94 3.37
N ARG A 136 -3.31 -4.01 2.77
CA ARG A 136 -3.73 -4.01 1.36
C ARG A 136 -5.20 -4.36 1.24
N ILE A 137 -5.91 -3.63 0.39
CA ILE A 137 -7.35 -3.74 0.19
C ILE A 137 -7.63 -3.91 -1.30
N HIS A 138 -8.48 -4.88 -1.64
CA HIS A 138 -9.17 -4.98 -2.92
C HIS A 138 -10.67 -5.00 -2.63
N SER A 139 -11.38 -3.95 -3.03
CA SER A 139 -12.72 -3.66 -2.53
C SER A 139 -13.61 -2.92 -3.52
N ARG A 140 -14.87 -2.67 -3.11
CA ARG A 140 -15.73 -1.64 -3.72
C ARG A 140 -15.65 -0.28 -3.04
N GLU A 141 -15.16 -0.20 -1.81
CA GLU A 141 -14.77 1.05 -1.16
C GLU A 141 -13.61 0.79 -0.20
N GLY A 142 -12.63 1.69 -0.15
CA GLY A 142 -11.43 1.52 0.67
C GLY A 142 -11.69 1.81 2.15
N VAL A 143 -11.23 2.96 2.60
CA VAL A 143 -11.23 3.36 4.01
C VAL A 143 -12.12 4.58 4.22
N ARG A 144 -12.94 4.56 5.27
CA ARG A 144 -13.70 5.72 5.74
C ARG A 144 -13.14 6.24 7.07
N CYS A 145 -12.83 7.53 7.15
CA CYS A 145 -12.43 8.23 8.37
C CYS A 145 -13.52 9.19 8.82
N ILE A 146 -13.89 9.15 10.11
CA ILE A 146 -14.87 10.07 10.68
C ILE A 146 -14.16 11.31 11.24
N SER A 147 -13.18 11.15 12.14
CA SER A 147 -12.51 12.26 12.80
C SER A 147 -11.12 11.89 13.31
N GLY A 148 -10.36 12.87 13.81
CA GLY A 148 -9.08 12.62 14.48
C GLY A 148 -7.91 12.41 13.53
N ASP A 149 -6.81 11.88 14.06
CA ASP A 149 -5.58 11.69 13.33
C ASP A 149 -5.56 10.33 12.61
N ILE A 150 -5.53 10.39 11.28
CA ILE A 150 -5.60 9.23 10.40
C ILE A 150 -4.22 9.00 9.78
N LYS A 151 -3.59 7.88 10.13
CA LYS A 151 -2.23 7.56 9.68
C LYS A 151 -2.24 6.29 8.84
N LEU A 152 -1.85 6.39 7.58
CA LEU A 152 -1.71 5.26 6.66
C LEU A 152 -0.26 5.16 6.22
N THR A 153 0.38 4.03 6.44
CA THR A 153 1.76 3.78 5.99
C THR A 153 1.87 2.41 5.34
N TRP A 154 2.52 2.33 4.18
CA TRP A 154 2.61 1.07 3.41
C TRP A 154 1.24 0.50 3.06
N VAL A 155 0.31 1.35 2.63
CA VAL A 155 -1.05 0.93 2.28
C VAL A 155 -1.23 0.84 0.77
N TYR A 156 -1.92 -0.21 0.31
CA TYR A 156 -2.31 -0.37 -1.09
C TYR A 156 -3.83 -0.56 -1.14
N ILE A 157 -4.55 0.38 -1.74
CA ILE A 157 -6.00 0.31 -1.84
C ILE A 157 -6.38 0.27 -3.32
N ALA A 158 -6.92 -0.86 -3.75
CA ALA A 158 -7.59 -1.01 -5.03
C ALA A 158 -9.09 -1.05 -4.81
N ALA A 159 -9.82 -0.02 -5.26
CA ALA A 159 -11.27 0.05 -5.14
C ALA A 159 -11.90 0.19 -6.52
N THR A 160 -12.90 -0.65 -6.83
CA THR A 160 -13.68 -0.59 -8.07
C THR A 160 -15.16 -0.45 -7.77
N GLY A 161 -15.70 0.77 -7.92
CA GLY A 161 -17.10 1.04 -7.66
C GLY A 161 -18.02 0.63 -8.82
N VAL A 162 -19.27 0.33 -8.50
CA VAL A 162 -20.34 0.10 -9.48
C VAL A 162 -21.60 0.89 -9.08
N GLY A 163 -22.39 1.32 -10.07
CA GLY A 163 -23.63 2.06 -9.82
C GLY A 163 -23.39 3.35 -9.04
N ASP A 164 -24.03 3.45 -7.88
CA ASP A 164 -24.00 4.62 -7.00
C ASP A 164 -22.98 4.49 -5.85
N ASP A 165 -22.00 3.59 -5.99
CA ASP A 165 -20.94 3.44 -4.98
C ASP A 165 -20.16 4.73 -4.75
N HIS A 166 -19.70 4.90 -3.51
CA HIS A 166 -18.68 5.86 -3.13
C HIS A 166 -17.32 5.15 -3.04
N ALA A 167 -16.85 4.57 -4.14
CA ALA A 167 -15.64 3.74 -4.16
C ALA A 167 -14.35 4.55 -4.02
N ASP A 168 -14.23 5.34 -2.96
CA ASP A 168 -13.08 6.15 -2.68
C ASP A 168 -11.99 5.31 -2.01
N GLY A 169 -10.73 5.66 -2.27
CA GLY A 169 -9.61 4.95 -1.66
C GLY A 169 -9.55 5.23 -0.16
N LEU A 170 -9.56 6.52 0.18
CA LEU A 170 -9.78 7.01 1.53
C LEU A 170 -10.75 8.19 1.48
N GLN A 171 -11.88 8.07 2.18
CA GLN A 171 -12.87 9.13 2.33
C GLN A 171 -12.89 9.60 3.79
N CYS A 172 -12.54 10.86 4.05
CA CYS A 172 -12.84 11.47 5.34
C CYS A 172 -14.18 12.20 5.24
N TYR A 173 -15.18 11.68 5.94
CA TYR A 173 -16.56 12.14 5.88
C TYR A 173 -17.13 12.25 7.29
N SER A 174 -17.26 13.49 7.76
CA SER A 174 -18.02 13.84 8.96
C SER A 174 -18.13 15.36 9.04
N PRO A 175 -19.32 15.93 8.78
CA PRO A 175 -19.48 17.37 8.72
C PRO A 175 -18.95 18.11 9.95
N GLY A 176 -17.98 19.00 9.75
CA GLY A 176 -17.38 19.83 10.80
C GLY A 176 -16.32 19.13 11.66
N SER A 177 -16.03 17.86 11.42
CA SER A 177 -14.92 17.17 12.08
C SER A 177 -13.57 17.72 11.66
N THR A 178 -12.57 17.52 12.52
CA THR A 178 -11.21 17.99 12.31
C THR A 178 -10.19 16.89 12.58
N GLY A 179 -9.00 17.01 11.98
CA GLY A 179 -7.89 16.11 12.26
C GLY A 179 -6.70 16.28 11.33
N THR A 180 -5.74 15.36 11.43
CA THR A 180 -4.61 15.26 10.50
C THR A 180 -4.67 13.94 9.75
N VAL A 181 -4.73 13.99 8.41
CA VAL A 181 -4.51 12.83 7.56
C VAL A 181 -3.04 12.79 7.16
N THR A 182 -2.34 11.71 7.50
CA THR A 182 -0.95 11.46 7.10
C THR A 182 -0.88 10.16 6.33
N ILE A 183 -0.47 10.22 5.07
CA ILE A 183 -0.33 9.06 4.20
C ILE A 183 1.11 8.95 3.70
N LYS A 184 1.73 7.80 3.93
CA LYS A 184 3.13 7.54 3.56
C LYS A 184 3.31 6.23 2.82
N ASN A 185 4.19 6.23 1.83
CA ASN A 185 4.62 5.02 1.11
C ASN A 185 3.42 4.17 0.64
N SER A 186 2.42 4.80 0.02
CA SER A 186 1.13 4.17 -0.22
C SER A 186 0.63 4.38 -1.64
N THR A 187 -0.27 3.52 -2.09
CA THR A 187 -0.82 3.53 -3.44
C THR A 187 -2.34 3.41 -3.41
N PHE A 188 -3.00 4.24 -4.20
CA PHE A 188 -4.43 4.24 -4.43
C PHE A 188 -4.69 3.95 -5.91
N LYS A 189 -5.42 2.88 -6.20
CA LYS A 189 -5.80 2.46 -7.56
C LYS A 189 -7.31 2.33 -7.69
N LEU A 190 -7.93 3.28 -8.38
CA LEU A 190 -9.37 3.51 -8.33
C LEU A 190 -9.99 3.26 -9.70
N ALA A 191 -11.16 2.62 -9.74
CA ALA A 191 -11.91 2.40 -10.98
C ALA A 191 -13.43 2.47 -10.74
N GLY A 192 -14.18 2.65 -11.83
CA GLY A 192 -15.65 2.64 -11.78
C GLY A 192 -16.26 3.87 -11.12
N ALA A 193 -17.30 3.66 -10.31
CA ALA A 193 -18.04 4.72 -9.60
C ALA A 193 -17.29 5.19 -8.35
N THR A 194 -16.52 6.27 -8.46
CA THR A 194 -15.63 6.79 -7.40
C THR A 194 -15.50 8.31 -7.47
N THR A 195 -15.27 8.98 -6.34
CA THR A 195 -14.95 10.41 -6.31
C THR A 195 -13.45 10.63 -6.46
N ALA A 196 -12.63 9.99 -5.65
CA ALA A 196 -11.19 10.13 -5.68
C ALA A 196 -10.41 8.99 -5.00
N GLY A 197 -9.09 8.94 -5.27
CA GLY A 197 -8.16 8.15 -4.45
C GLY A 197 -8.16 8.61 -2.98
N TYR A 198 -8.19 9.93 -2.76
CA TYR A 198 -8.49 10.53 -1.47
C TYR A 198 -9.54 11.64 -1.61
N TRP A 199 -10.60 11.58 -0.80
CA TRP A 199 -11.63 12.61 -0.73
C TRP A 199 -11.83 13.12 0.71
N SER A 200 -11.59 14.41 0.92
CA SER A 200 -12.03 15.12 2.12
C SER A 200 -13.43 15.67 1.85
N ALA A 201 -14.45 15.12 2.49
CA ALA A 201 -15.85 15.44 2.24
C ALA A 201 -16.41 16.42 3.27
N ASP A 202 -17.42 17.17 2.85
CA ASP A 202 -18.36 17.91 3.69
C ASP A 202 -17.75 18.72 4.82
N ASN A 203 -16.83 19.63 4.51
CA ASN A 203 -16.23 20.53 5.49
C ASN A 203 -15.49 19.78 6.62
N TRP A 204 -14.95 18.58 6.34
CA TRP A 204 -13.90 17.96 7.15
C TRP A 204 -12.61 18.79 7.03
N ARG A 205 -11.98 19.09 8.17
CA ARG A 205 -10.95 20.15 8.28
C ARG A 205 -9.63 19.63 8.79
N GLY A 206 -8.56 20.33 8.41
CA GLY A 206 -7.27 20.22 9.07
C GLY A 206 -6.13 20.04 8.09
N SER A 207 -5.20 19.15 8.42
CA SER A 207 -3.97 18.98 7.64
C SER A 207 -3.99 17.66 6.87
N HIS A 208 -3.64 17.73 5.58
CA HIS A 208 -3.55 16.58 4.71
C HIS A 208 -2.11 16.47 4.20
N VAL A 209 -1.39 15.45 4.68
CA VAL A 209 0.04 15.26 4.46
C VAL A 209 0.25 13.97 3.68
N PHE A 210 0.86 14.08 2.52
CA PHE A 210 1.15 12.96 1.63
C PHE A 210 2.66 12.95 1.34
N GLU A 211 3.32 11.87 1.72
CA GLU A 211 4.73 11.65 1.44
C GLU A 211 4.91 10.33 0.72
N ASN A 212 5.46 10.36 -0.50
CA ASN A 212 5.73 9.15 -1.26
C ASN A 212 4.43 8.36 -1.51
N VAL A 213 3.54 8.93 -2.33
CA VAL A 213 2.19 8.39 -2.58
C VAL A 213 1.90 8.36 -4.08
N LEU A 214 1.34 7.24 -4.55
CA LEU A 214 0.88 7.08 -5.93
C LEU A 214 -0.65 7.07 -6.01
N PHE A 215 -1.19 7.89 -6.91
CA PHE A 215 -2.59 7.87 -7.29
C PHE A 215 -2.73 7.39 -8.73
N GLU A 216 -3.58 6.39 -8.94
CA GLU A 216 -3.97 5.86 -10.24
C GLU A 216 -5.48 5.72 -10.31
N GLY A 217 -6.08 6.23 -11.38
CA GLY A 217 -7.50 6.02 -11.65
C GLY A 217 -8.46 6.92 -10.88
N GLY A 218 -9.76 6.70 -11.11
CA GLY A 218 -10.87 7.43 -10.51
C GLY A 218 -11.23 8.76 -11.17
N ASN A 219 -12.22 9.45 -10.60
CA ASN A 219 -12.62 10.77 -11.09
C ASN A 219 -11.52 11.81 -10.82
N HIS A 220 -10.93 11.76 -9.61
CA HIS A 220 -9.72 12.49 -9.23
C HIS A 220 -8.72 11.59 -8.49
N GLY A 221 -7.44 11.97 -8.44
CA GLY A 221 -6.49 11.36 -7.51
C GLY A 221 -6.70 11.90 -6.09
N LEU A 222 -6.68 13.23 -5.95
CA LEU A 222 -6.99 13.95 -4.71
C LEU A 222 -8.18 14.89 -4.91
N ARG A 223 -9.12 14.93 -3.97
CA ARG A 223 -10.16 15.96 -3.92
C ARG A 223 -10.30 16.51 -2.51
N ILE A 224 -9.97 17.79 -2.34
CA ILE A 224 -9.95 18.46 -1.04
C ILE A 224 -10.58 19.84 -1.20
N PRO A 225 -11.84 20.04 -0.79
CA PRO A 225 -12.46 21.35 -0.76
C PRO A 225 -11.89 22.22 0.36
N ALA A 226 -11.84 23.53 0.13
CA ALA A 226 -11.33 24.52 1.07
C ALA A 226 -12.32 24.89 2.19
N ASP A 227 -13.48 24.24 2.22
CA ASP A 227 -14.47 24.45 3.27
C ASP A 227 -13.90 24.01 4.62
N GLY A 228 -13.86 24.95 5.56
CA GLY A 228 -13.42 24.66 6.92
C GLY A 228 -11.93 24.84 7.22
N GLY A 229 -11.12 25.34 6.28
CA GLY A 229 -9.74 25.77 6.58
C GLY A 229 -8.73 24.63 6.57
N SER A 230 -8.56 24.02 5.40
CA SER A 230 -7.68 22.87 5.21
C SER A 230 -6.32 23.26 4.62
N SER A 231 -5.29 22.49 4.97
CA SER A 231 -3.94 22.63 4.42
C SER A 231 -3.44 21.33 3.78
N VAL A 232 -2.66 21.45 2.71
CA VAL A 232 -2.13 20.32 1.97
C VAL A 232 -0.60 20.40 1.90
N SER A 233 0.06 19.30 2.22
CA SER A 233 1.51 19.10 2.07
C SER A 233 1.76 17.87 1.21
N LEU A 234 2.35 18.07 0.03
CA LEU A 234 2.72 16.99 -0.89
C LEU A 234 4.24 16.93 -1.04
N LYS A 235 4.81 15.75 -0.80
CA LYS A 235 6.23 15.44 -1.05
C LYS A 235 6.34 14.10 -1.76
N ASN A 236 6.99 14.03 -2.92
CA ASN A 236 7.13 12.80 -3.71
C ASN A 236 5.75 12.17 -4.05
N VAL A 237 4.82 12.97 -4.56
CA VAL A 237 3.47 12.49 -4.89
C VAL A 237 3.33 12.35 -6.40
N TYR A 238 2.82 11.19 -6.82
CA TYR A 238 2.80 10.79 -8.23
C TYR A 238 1.37 10.53 -8.69
N PHE A 239 1.05 11.02 -9.89
CA PHE A 239 -0.25 10.86 -10.51
C PHE A 239 -0.09 10.14 -11.86
N VAL A 240 -0.74 8.99 -12.05
CA VAL A 240 -0.65 8.25 -13.31
C VAL A 240 -1.35 9.05 -14.43
N ARG A 241 -0.58 9.42 -15.45
CA ARG A 241 -1.07 10.24 -16.56
C ARG A 241 -2.16 9.50 -17.34
N GLY A 242 -3.26 10.20 -17.61
CA GLY A 242 -4.37 9.66 -18.41
C GLY A 242 -5.29 8.70 -17.65
N SER A 243 -5.06 8.42 -16.36
CA SER A 243 -5.92 7.51 -15.60
C SER A 243 -7.13 8.20 -14.95
N PHE A 244 -7.15 9.53 -14.84
CA PHE A 244 -8.21 10.26 -14.15
C PHE A 244 -9.29 10.73 -15.13
N ARG A 245 -10.56 10.62 -14.75
CA ARG A 245 -11.68 11.11 -15.58
C ARG A 245 -11.67 12.63 -15.74
N TYR A 246 -11.37 13.35 -14.66
CA TYR A 246 -11.44 14.82 -14.65
C TYR A 246 -10.06 15.45 -14.45
N SER A 247 -9.39 15.19 -13.32
CA SER A 247 -8.07 15.77 -13.03
C SER A 247 -7.28 14.94 -12.02
N ALA A 248 -5.95 15.10 -12.00
CA ALA A 248 -5.11 14.46 -10.98
C ALA A 248 -5.48 14.89 -9.55
N PHE A 249 -5.80 16.18 -9.37
CA PHE A 249 -6.25 16.73 -8.11
C PHE A 249 -7.27 17.84 -8.34
N LEU A 250 -8.12 18.07 -7.34
CA LEU A 250 -9.07 19.18 -7.29
C LEU A 250 -9.04 19.78 -5.88
N PHE A 251 -8.64 21.06 -5.80
CA PHE A 251 -8.67 21.85 -4.58
C PHE A 251 -9.73 22.94 -4.71
N ASP A 252 -10.96 22.61 -4.32
CA ASP A 252 -12.13 23.47 -4.54
C ASP A 252 -12.03 24.74 -3.69
N ALA A 253 -12.23 25.91 -4.31
CA ALA A 253 -12.44 27.13 -3.55
C ALA A 253 -13.89 27.19 -3.06
N VAL A 254 -14.11 27.32 -1.76
CA VAL A 254 -15.44 27.35 -1.15
C VAL A 254 -15.61 28.63 -0.35
N ASN A 255 -16.69 29.38 -0.62
CA ASN A 255 -16.98 30.67 0.04
C ASN A 255 -15.79 31.65 0.04
N GLY A 256 -15.08 31.73 -1.09
CA GLY A 256 -13.91 32.60 -1.26
C GLY A 256 -12.63 32.11 -0.56
N ARG A 257 -12.67 30.99 0.16
CA ARG A 257 -11.51 30.37 0.81
C ARG A 257 -10.80 29.43 -0.17
N ARG A 258 -9.47 29.36 -0.05
CA ARG A 258 -8.61 28.47 -0.82
C ARG A 258 -7.87 27.54 0.14
N ILE A 259 -7.49 26.36 -0.36
CA ILE A 259 -6.60 25.45 0.36
C ILE A 259 -5.26 26.14 0.62
N ASN A 260 -4.75 26.02 1.84
CA ASN A 260 -3.39 26.43 2.15
C ASN A 260 -2.41 25.33 1.70
N ILE A 261 -1.63 25.59 0.65
CA ILE A 261 -0.60 24.64 0.20
C ILE A 261 0.67 24.87 1.03
N ALA A 262 0.88 24.05 2.05
CA ALA A 262 2.02 24.16 2.94
C ALA A 262 3.32 23.62 2.28
N GLN A 263 3.22 22.55 1.47
CA GLN A 263 4.35 21.96 0.77
C GLN A 263 3.95 21.43 -0.61
N TRP A 264 4.82 21.62 -1.61
CA TRP A 264 4.67 21.11 -2.97
C TRP A 264 6.04 20.71 -3.53
N GLU A 265 6.50 19.52 -3.17
CA GLU A 265 7.85 19.04 -3.48
C GLU A 265 7.79 17.74 -4.28
N ASN A 266 8.46 17.72 -5.44
CA ASN A 266 8.51 16.54 -6.31
C ASN A 266 7.13 15.94 -6.62
N VAL A 267 6.14 16.79 -6.87
CA VAL A 267 4.81 16.38 -7.34
C VAL A 267 4.85 16.20 -8.85
N ARG A 268 4.60 14.99 -9.37
CA ARG A 268 4.88 14.66 -10.78
C ARG A 268 3.80 13.80 -11.42
N TRP A 269 3.73 13.90 -12.74
CA TRP A 269 3.11 12.85 -13.55
C TRP A 269 3.93 11.56 -13.47
N ALA A 270 3.29 10.41 -13.63
CA ALA A 270 3.92 9.12 -13.81
C ALA A 270 3.22 8.34 -14.94
N SER A 271 3.85 7.32 -15.49
CA SER A 271 3.26 6.44 -16.50
C SER A 271 3.81 5.03 -16.39
N TRP A 272 2.99 4.03 -16.67
CA TRP A 272 3.42 2.65 -16.71
C TRP A 272 4.16 2.35 -18.03
N GLN A 273 5.31 1.69 -17.93
CA GLN A 273 6.03 1.07 -19.04
C GLN A 273 6.22 -0.40 -18.70
N GLY A 274 5.27 -1.24 -19.16
CA GLY A 274 5.16 -2.61 -18.67
C GLY A 274 4.81 -2.64 -17.18
N ASP A 275 5.62 -3.31 -16.39
CA ASP A 275 5.51 -3.44 -14.93
C ASP A 275 6.22 -2.32 -14.15
N LYS A 276 6.87 -1.37 -14.84
CA LYS A 276 7.64 -0.30 -14.23
C LYS A 276 6.89 1.02 -14.25
N LEU A 277 6.93 1.74 -13.13
CA LEU A 277 6.47 3.12 -13.04
C LEU A 277 7.59 4.07 -13.46
N VAL A 278 7.36 4.87 -14.50
CA VAL A 278 8.31 5.87 -15.00
C VAL A 278 7.82 7.27 -14.60
N LEU A 279 8.70 8.02 -13.92
CA LEU A 279 8.40 9.38 -13.48
C LEU A 279 8.47 10.36 -14.65
N GLY A 280 7.38 11.11 -14.84
CA GLY A 280 7.18 12.10 -15.90
C GLY A 280 7.45 13.53 -15.44
N GLN A 281 6.87 14.51 -16.12
CA GLN A 281 7.12 15.92 -15.84
C GLN A 281 6.58 16.36 -14.46
N PRO A 282 7.23 17.32 -13.79
CA PRO A 282 6.67 17.99 -12.63
C PRO A 282 5.31 18.62 -12.91
N ILE A 283 4.45 18.60 -11.90
CA ILE A 283 3.18 19.31 -11.90
C ILE A 283 3.42 20.64 -11.16
N PRO A 284 3.11 21.81 -11.77
CA PRO A 284 3.23 23.09 -11.08
C PRO A 284 2.32 23.17 -9.85
N ARG A 285 2.78 23.92 -8.84
CA ARG A 285 1.95 24.28 -7.69
C ARG A 285 0.76 25.13 -8.17
N PRO A 286 -0.49 24.80 -7.78
CA PRO A 286 -1.67 25.56 -8.14
C PRO A 286 -1.87 26.83 -7.29
#